data_AF-A0A017HVX9-F1
#
_entry.id   AF-A0A017HVX9-F1
#
_cell.length_a   1.000
_cell.length_b   1.000
_cell.length_c   1.000
_cell.angle_alpha   90.00
_cell.angle_beta   90.00
_cell.angle_gamma   90.00
#
_symmetry.space_group_name_H-M   'P 1'
#
loop_
_entity.id
_entity.type
_entity.pdbx_description
1 polymer ?
#
loop_
_entity_poly.entity_id
_entity_poly.type
_entity_poly.pdbx_seq_one_letter_code
_entity_poly.pdbx_strand_id
1 'polypeptide(L)'
;MLGLLAALSACGDGQPFFDEDSGGGGDGGTNVDTDDDGIMDSEDTDDDNDGILDEDEVDSDKDGLIDDKDRDDDNDGILDTREADSDDDGLIDDLDPDDDNDGTPDRREPDTDDDGLIDDLDPDDDNDGTPDANEVDTDGDGLIDDRDLDDDNDGTPDTSEVDTDGDGRIDDFDQDDDNDGTPDTSEIDSDGDGVIDDLDPDDDNDGVPDVDEVPGGINGDPELPPGTERPTPEESIFRREAPSATGGYVSDVTYNAANDTFEVDNLAFDGDNVYTREDNPAVTTLSDPDGQALYTVYEAATVVPDDLSGNEVSQLQYRAILGRSTTVAANGEPTTQFAIVRTGSFVDYGFGGFVYERNGGVELPTSGQATFAGDYAGMRVMAGAAPGDDLYYVTGEAQVDVDFADFNDGGGVKGQITDRAYTDSEGNAIVVDLPDADLLFDIGPGTVTQNGEMAGGIRSTRVDENGEVVEYEAGNYYAIMAGDNADEIVGIVVVESADPRFDGVTAQETGGFIVYR
;
A
#
# COMPACT_ATOMS: atom_id res chain seq x y z
N MET A 1 -2.35 -35.22 62.38
CA MET A 1 -3.34 -35.29 63.47
C MET A 1 -3.89 -33.89 63.69
N LEU A 2 -5.08 -33.65 63.12
CA LEU A 2 -6.13 -32.70 63.49
C LEU A 2 -5.84 -31.21 63.76
N GLY A 3 -6.65 -30.38 63.09
CA GLY A 3 -7.23 -29.12 63.59
C GLY A 3 -6.78 -27.92 62.73
N LEU A 4 -7.40 -27.61 61.59
CA LEU A 4 -8.77 -27.13 61.35
C LEU A 4 -9.17 -25.93 62.23
N LEU A 5 -8.91 -24.72 61.73
CA LEU A 5 -9.63 -23.50 62.11
C LEU A 5 -9.39 -22.37 61.08
N ALA A 6 -10.40 -22.06 60.27
CA ALA A 6 -10.71 -20.68 59.87
C ALA A 6 -12.14 -20.65 59.34
N ALA A 7 -12.93 -19.75 59.91
CA ALA A 7 -14.34 -19.56 59.65
C ALA A 7 -14.55 -18.87 58.30
N LEU A 8 -15.46 -19.39 57.48
CA LEU A 8 -16.10 -18.62 56.41
C LEU A 8 -17.58 -18.41 56.76
N SER A 9 -17.95 -17.14 56.71
CA SER A 9 -19.29 -16.60 56.85
C SER A 9 -20.00 -16.75 55.51
N ALA A 10 -21.00 -17.63 55.41
CA ALA A 10 -21.92 -17.63 54.29
C ALA A 10 -23.19 -16.88 54.71
N CYS A 11 -23.33 -15.66 54.18
CA CYS A 11 -24.63 -15.04 53.92
C CYS A 11 -25.07 -15.53 52.54
N GLY A 12 -26.36 -15.79 52.35
CA GLY A 12 -26.92 -16.26 51.08
C GLY A 12 -28.26 -16.92 51.31
N ASP A 13 -29.29 -16.09 51.47
CA ASP A 13 -30.70 -16.47 51.36
C ASP A 13 -30.89 -17.14 49.98
N GLY A 14 -31.65 -18.23 49.79
CA GLY A 14 -32.99 -18.42 50.33
C GLY A 14 -34.01 -17.61 49.54
N GLN A 15 -34.11 -17.82 48.22
CA GLN A 15 -35.22 -17.32 47.40
C GLN A 15 -35.72 -18.46 46.49
N PRO A 16 -36.91 -19.03 46.77
CA PRO A 16 -37.76 -19.54 45.72
C PRO A 16 -38.68 -18.42 45.23
N PHE A 17 -38.93 -18.48 43.92
CA PHE A 17 -40.18 -18.11 43.26
C PHE A 17 -40.62 -16.64 43.36
N PHE A 18 -40.45 -15.95 42.24
CA PHE A 18 -41.04 -14.66 41.97
C PHE A 18 -42.57 -14.77 41.99
N ASP A 19 -43.20 -14.14 42.99
CA ASP A 19 -44.57 -13.66 42.88
C ASP A 19 -44.71 -12.39 43.73
N GLU A 20 -44.78 -11.23 43.08
CA GLU A 20 -45.99 -10.41 43.03
C GLU A 20 -45.67 -8.96 42.60
N ASP A 21 -46.25 -8.63 41.44
CA ASP A 21 -47.16 -7.50 41.30
C ASP A 21 -46.58 -6.07 41.33
N SER A 22 -46.36 -5.55 40.13
CA SER A 22 -46.91 -4.24 39.78
C SER A 22 -47.81 -4.31 38.55
N GLY A 23 -48.94 -4.99 38.68
CA GLY A 23 -50.20 -4.27 38.91
C GLY A 23 -50.52 -3.12 37.96
N GLY A 24 -50.95 -3.49 36.76
CA GLY A 24 -51.92 -2.75 35.95
C GLY A 24 -52.68 -3.77 35.10
N GLY A 25 -53.56 -4.59 35.68
CA GLY A 25 -54.91 -4.13 36.00
C GLY A 25 -55.75 -4.12 34.73
N GLY A 26 -56.45 -5.22 34.48
CA GLY A 26 -57.28 -5.40 33.29
C GLY A 26 -58.24 -4.24 33.04
N ASP A 27 -58.24 -3.78 31.80
CA ASP A 27 -59.41 -3.19 31.15
C ASP A 27 -59.46 -3.75 29.73
N GLY A 28 -60.62 -4.27 29.35
CA GLY A 28 -60.80 -4.89 28.05
C GLY A 28 -60.63 -3.87 26.94
N GLY A 29 -59.67 -4.12 26.03
CA GLY A 29 -59.55 -3.39 24.78
C GLY A 29 -58.12 -3.21 24.31
N THR A 30 -57.61 -4.22 23.61
CA THR A 30 -56.73 -4.12 22.43
C THR A 30 -55.65 -3.05 22.51
N ASN A 31 -54.55 -3.36 23.20
CA ASN A 31 -53.22 -2.94 22.76
C ASN A 31 -52.13 -3.67 23.58
N VAL A 32 -51.80 -4.91 23.20
CA VAL A 32 -50.58 -5.62 23.67
C VAL A 32 -49.63 -5.68 22.48
N ASP A 33 -48.36 -5.36 22.75
CA ASP A 33 -47.22 -5.19 21.83
C ASP A 33 -46.06 -5.78 22.66
N THR A 34 -45.79 -7.07 22.47
CA THR A 34 -45.02 -7.92 23.39
C THR A 34 -43.50 -7.72 23.25
N ASP A 35 -43.03 -7.43 22.04
CA ASP A 35 -41.64 -7.12 21.72
C ASP A 35 -41.34 -5.61 21.65
N ASP A 36 -42.36 -4.75 21.82
CA ASP A 36 -42.28 -3.29 21.73
C ASP A 36 -41.77 -2.80 20.34
N ASP A 37 -41.97 -3.56 19.26
CA ASP A 37 -41.54 -3.19 17.91
C ASP A 37 -42.49 -2.17 17.22
N GLY A 38 -43.66 -1.97 17.82
CA GLY A 38 -44.68 -1.02 17.40
C GLY A 38 -45.75 -1.62 16.47
N ILE A 39 -45.69 -2.91 16.20
CA ILE A 39 -46.77 -3.77 15.73
C ILE A 39 -47.47 -4.31 16.98
N MET A 40 -48.77 -4.50 16.91
CA MET A 40 -49.53 -5.00 18.06
C MET A 40 -49.62 -6.51 17.91
N ASP A 41 -49.53 -7.31 18.96
CA ASP A 41 -49.60 -8.78 18.90
C ASP A 41 -50.74 -9.28 17.97
N SER A 42 -51.91 -8.66 18.06
CA SER A 42 -53.07 -9.01 17.21
C SER A 42 -52.90 -8.80 15.69
N GLU A 43 -51.89 -8.03 15.28
CA GLU A 43 -51.47 -7.74 13.91
C GLU A 43 -50.00 -8.13 13.66
N ASP A 44 -49.33 -8.69 14.67
CA ASP A 44 -48.01 -9.29 14.54
C ASP A 44 -48.14 -10.73 14.06
N THR A 45 -47.04 -11.27 13.56
CA THR A 45 -46.92 -12.68 13.15
C THR A 45 -45.85 -13.42 13.93
N ASP A 46 -45.13 -12.70 14.79
CA ASP A 46 -44.07 -13.15 15.69
C ASP A 46 -44.09 -12.21 16.90
N ASP A 47 -45.02 -12.47 17.83
CA ASP A 47 -45.39 -11.56 18.92
C ASP A 47 -44.20 -11.19 19.83
N ASP A 48 -43.18 -12.05 19.96
CA ASP A 48 -41.98 -11.82 20.77
C ASP A 48 -40.68 -11.61 19.96
N ASN A 49 -40.79 -11.58 18.62
CA ASN A 49 -39.72 -11.40 17.65
C ASN A 49 -38.52 -12.35 17.87
N ASP A 50 -38.79 -13.58 18.33
CA ASP A 50 -37.77 -14.60 18.58
C ASP A 50 -37.37 -15.38 17.31
N GLY A 51 -38.06 -15.11 16.20
CA GLY A 51 -37.78 -15.67 14.89
C GLY A 51 -38.62 -16.90 14.53
N ILE A 52 -39.51 -17.33 15.42
CA ILE A 52 -40.53 -18.36 15.17
C ILE A 52 -41.88 -17.66 15.03
N LEU A 53 -42.64 -17.99 13.98
CA LEU A 53 -43.97 -17.39 13.78
C LEU A 53 -44.97 -17.96 14.81
N ASP A 54 -45.92 -17.16 15.29
CA ASP A 54 -46.95 -17.61 16.26
C ASP A 54 -47.77 -18.83 15.77
N GLU A 55 -47.84 -19.02 14.44
CA GLU A 55 -48.54 -20.17 13.85
C GLU A 55 -47.74 -21.48 13.89
N ASP A 56 -46.44 -21.38 14.10
CA ASP A 56 -45.48 -22.48 14.18
C ASP A 56 -45.07 -22.79 15.64
N GLU A 57 -45.51 -21.97 16.62
CA GLU A 57 -45.35 -22.25 18.05
C GLU A 57 -46.20 -23.47 18.49
N VAL A 58 -45.53 -24.46 19.09
CA VAL A 58 -46.16 -25.65 19.67
C VAL A 58 -46.23 -25.49 21.19
N ASP A 59 -47.43 -25.69 21.74
CA ASP A 59 -47.72 -25.71 23.18
C ASP A 59 -48.62 -26.93 23.41
N SER A 60 -47.99 -28.05 23.76
CA SER A 60 -48.53 -29.39 23.80
C SER A 60 -49.56 -29.56 24.92
N ASP A 61 -49.31 -28.98 26.09
CA ASP A 61 -50.18 -29.05 27.26
C ASP A 61 -51.16 -27.87 27.40
N LYS A 62 -50.89 -26.76 26.68
CA LYS A 62 -51.66 -25.50 26.64
C LYS A 62 -51.60 -24.69 27.91
N ASP A 63 -50.48 -24.72 28.61
CA ASP A 63 -50.27 -23.93 29.82
C ASP A 63 -49.75 -22.51 29.56
N GLY A 64 -49.34 -22.24 28.31
CA GLY A 64 -48.86 -20.94 27.87
C GLY A 64 -47.34 -20.79 27.85
N LEU A 65 -46.59 -21.88 28.07
CA LEU A 65 -45.21 -22.04 27.62
C LEU A 65 -45.21 -22.86 26.34
N ILE A 66 -44.45 -22.44 25.34
CA ILE A 66 -44.21 -23.28 24.16
C ILE A 66 -43.27 -24.43 24.54
N ASP A 67 -43.39 -25.58 23.89
CA ASP A 67 -42.63 -26.81 24.17
C ASP A 67 -41.11 -26.50 24.25
N ASP A 68 -40.56 -25.73 23.30
CA ASP A 68 -39.14 -25.32 23.31
C ASP A 68 -38.69 -24.51 24.55
N LYS A 69 -39.65 -23.97 25.33
CA LYS A 69 -39.44 -23.20 26.57
C LYS A 69 -40.08 -23.89 27.79
N ASP A 70 -40.73 -25.03 27.62
CA ASP A 70 -41.25 -25.89 28.69
C ASP A 70 -40.18 -26.93 29.08
N ARG A 71 -40.33 -27.58 30.25
CA ARG A 71 -39.44 -28.65 30.72
C ARG A 71 -40.17 -29.98 30.93
N ASP A 72 -41.46 -29.99 30.64
CA ASP A 72 -42.40 -31.09 30.81
C ASP A 72 -43.53 -30.82 29.80
N ASP A 73 -43.23 -31.00 28.52
CA ASP A 73 -44.03 -30.55 27.37
C ASP A 73 -45.49 -31.05 27.42
N ASP A 74 -45.73 -32.19 28.07
CA ASP A 74 -47.07 -32.77 28.24
C ASP A 74 -47.64 -32.68 29.67
N ASN A 75 -46.86 -32.10 30.59
CA ASN A 75 -47.15 -31.83 31.99
C ASN A 75 -47.64 -33.07 32.74
N ASP A 76 -47.09 -34.24 32.41
CA ASP A 76 -47.39 -35.51 33.07
C ASP A 76 -46.64 -35.70 34.40
N GLY A 77 -45.64 -34.85 34.64
CA GLY A 77 -44.85 -34.79 35.86
C GLY A 77 -43.48 -35.47 35.78
N ILE A 78 -43.05 -35.89 34.58
CA ILE A 78 -41.70 -36.31 34.26
C ILE A 78 -41.08 -35.19 33.39
N LEU A 79 -39.84 -34.78 33.69
CA LEU A 79 -39.19 -33.77 32.85
C LEU A 79 -38.76 -34.41 31.53
N ASP A 80 -38.83 -33.70 30.41
CA ASP A 80 -38.48 -34.24 29.07
C ASP A 80 -37.05 -34.81 29.05
N THR A 81 -36.13 -34.20 29.81
CA THR A 81 -34.75 -34.69 30.07
C THR A 81 -34.66 -36.11 30.66
N ARG A 82 -35.77 -36.69 31.12
CA ARG A 82 -35.87 -38.05 31.71
C ARG A 82 -36.78 -38.96 30.93
N GLU A 83 -37.20 -38.53 29.74
CA GLU A 83 -38.07 -39.27 28.82
C GLU A 83 -37.33 -39.69 27.54
N ALA A 84 -36.00 -39.56 27.50
CA ALA A 84 -35.17 -40.06 26.42
C ALA A 84 -35.34 -41.58 26.27
N ASP A 85 -35.56 -42.01 25.02
CA ASP A 85 -35.72 -43.38 24.54
C ASP A 85 -34.94 -43.45 23.21
N SER A 86 -33.62 -43.60 23.34
CA SER A 86 -32.63 -43.39 22.27
C SER A 86 -32.79 -44.36 21.10
N ASP A 87 -33.35 -45.55 21.34
CA ASP A 87 -33.61 -46.57 20.33
C ASP A 87 -35.10 -46.75 19.94
N ASP A 88 -35.98 -45.92 20.51
CA ASP A 88 -37.45 -45.94 20.34
C ASP A 88 -38.09 -47.31 20.66
N ASP A 89 -37.51 -48.12 21.57
CA ASP A 89 -38.04 -49.45 21.90
C ASP A 89 -39.17 -49.43 22.95
N GLY A 90 -39.37 -48.27 23.60
CA GLY A 90 -40.38 -48.02 24.61
C GLY A 90 -39.90 -48.23 26.04
N LEU A 91 -38.60 -48.37 26.26
CA LEU A 91 -37.92 -48.20 27.54
C LEU A 91 -37.16 -46.88 27.50
N ILE A 92 -37.25 -46.10 28.59
CA ILE A 92 -36.40 -44.92 28.72
C ILE A 92 -34.97 -45.35 29.01
N ASP A 93 -33.99 -44.60 28.51
CA ASP A 93 -32.55 -44.89 28.59
C ASP A 93 -32.11 -45.22 30.04
N ASP A 94 -32.54 -44.42 31.02
CA ASP A 94 -32.34 -44.63 32.48
C ASP A 94 -32.71 -46.05 33.01
N LEU A 95 -33.52 -46.82 32.26
CA LEU A 95 -34.03 -48.15 32.59
C LEU A 95 -33.75 -49.22 31.53
N ASP A 96 -33.19 -48.86 30.37
CA ASP A 96 -32.74 -49.80 29.36
C ASP A 96 -31.29 -50.28 29.73
N PRO A 97 -30.96 -51.56 29.48
CA PRO A 97 -29.60 -52.08 29.64
C PRO A 97 -28.76 -52.14 28.34
N ASP A 98 -29.26 -51.57 27.24
CA ASP A 98 -28.69 -51.50 25.88
C ASP A 98 -29.37 -50.31 25.14
N ASP A 99 -29.12 -49.08 25.60
CA ASP A 99 -29.91 -47.87 25.29
C ASP A 99 -29.87 -47.46 23.79
N ASP A 100 -28.86 -47.92 23.04
CA ASP A 100 -28.73 -47.71 21.59
C ASP A 100 -29.00 -48.98 20.75
N ASN A 101 -29.27 -50.11 21.42
CA ASN A 101 -29.50 -51.43 20.85
C ASN A 101 -28.40 -51.94 19.90
N ASP A 102 -27.14 -51.53 20.10
CA ASP A 102 -26.01 -52.00 19.29
C ASP A 102 -25.65 -53.48 19.58
N GLY A 103 -26.13 -54.00 20.71
CA GLY A 103 -25.92 -55.35 21.20
C GLY A 103 -24.80 -55.49 22.24
N THR A 104 -24.24 -54.36 22.69
CA THR A 104 -23.28 -54.20 23.77
C THR A 104 -24.02 -53.57 24.95
N PRO A 105 -24.11 -54.24 26.11
CA PRO A 105 -24.80 -53.63 27.25
C PRO A 105 -23.99 -52.44 27.81
N ASP A 106 -24.64 -51.30 28.09
CA ASP A 106 -24.06 -49.99 28.48
C ASP A 106 -22.97 -50.09 29.53
N ARG A 107 -23.13 -50.98 30.52
CA ARG A 107 -22.07 -51.30 31.52
C ARG A 107 -20.72 -51.79 30.95
N ARG A 108 -20.58 -51.95 29.64
CA ARG A 108 -19.36 -52.36 28.92
C ARG A 108 -18.88 -51.29 27.95
N GLU A 109 -19.63 -50.23 27.82
CA GLU A 109 -19.32 -49.08 26.99
C GLU A 109 -18.57 -48.06 27.84
N PRO A 110 -17.85 -47.14 27.19
CA PRO A 110 -17.26 -45.98 27.84
C PRO A 110 -18.37 -45.11 28.46
N ASP A 111 -18.03 -44.54 29.62
CA ASP A 111 -18.82 -43.59 30.41
C ASP A 111 -17.74 -42.82 31.18
N THR A 112 -17.23 -41.77 30.55
CA THR A 112 -15.98 -41.11 30.90
C THR A 112 -16.13 -40.26 32.16
N ASP A 113 -17.31 -39.68 32.40
CA ASP A 113 -17.63 -38.87 33.57
C ASP A 113 -18.40 -39.62 34.70
N ASP A 114 -18.81 -40.88 34.46
CA ASP A 114 -19.61 -41.73 35.35
C ASP A 114 -21.02 -41.13 35.66
N ASP A 115 -21.63 -40.35 34.75
CA ASP A 115 -22.96 -39.74 34.96
C ASP A 115 -24.15 -40.66 34.66
N GLY A 116 -23.89 -41.73 33.90
CA GLY A 116 -24.85 -42.77 33.55
C GLY A 116 -25.31 -42.77 32.09
N LEU A 117 -24.87 -41.79 31.28
CA LEU A 117 -24.90 -41.87 29.82
C LEU A 117 -23.60 -42.53 29.33
N ILE A 118 -23.66 -43.23 28.20
CA ILE A 118 -22.44 -43.75 27.54
C ILE A 118 -21.86 -42.64 26.65
N ASP A 119 -20.53 -42.59 26.50
CA ASP A 119 -19.85 -41.53 25.72
C ASP A 119 -20.47 -41.33 24.32
N ASP A 120 -20.91 -42.41 23.66
CA ASP A 120 -21.53 -42.33 22.31
C ASP A 120 -22.92 -41.63 22.29
N LEU A 121 -23.58 -41.50 23.44
CA LEU A 121 -24.87 -40.83 23.64
C LEU A 121 -24.77 -39.60 24.56
N ASP A 122 -23.63 -39.39 25.21
CA ASP A 122 -23.38 -38.24 26.08
C ASP A 122 -23.00 -37.03 25.23
N PRO A 123 -23.72 -35.90 25.33
CA PRO A 123 -23.33 -34.67 24.66
C PRO A 123 -22.10 -33.96 25.28
N ASP A 124 -21.60 -34.37 26.45
CA ASP A 124 -20.40 -33.82 27.15
C ASP A 124 -19.74 -34.95 27.98
N ASP A 125 -19.06 -35.88 27.29
CA ASP A 125 -18.65 -37.20 27.84
C ASP A 125 -17.68 -37.14 29.02
N ASP A 126 -17.00 -36.01 29.23
CA ASP A 126 -16.07 -35.79 30.32
C ASP A 126 -16.50 -34.68 31.31
N ASN A 127 -17.66 -34.07 31.07
CA ASN A 127 -18.31 -33.05 31.87
C ASN A 127 -17.39 -31.85 32.19
N ASP A 128 -16.52 -31.50 31.25
CA ASP A 128 -15.65 -30.33 31.37
C ASP A 128 -16.41 -29.01 31.14
N GLY A 129 -17.64 -29.11 30.64
CA GLY A 129 -18.55 -28.01 30.36
C GLY A 129 -18.54 -27.57 28.90
N THR A 130 -17.84 -28.27 28.03
CA THR A 130 -17.81 -28.09 26.57
C THR A 130 -18.46 -29.31 25.93
N PRO A 131 -19.60 -29.15 25.23
CA PRO A 131 -20.21 -30.29 24.55
C PRO A 131 -19.26 -30.91 23.51
N ASP A 132 -19.21 -32.24 23.40
CA ASP A 132 -18.33 -33.01 22.49
C ASP A 132 -18.39 -32.50 21.05
N ALA A 133 -19.58 -32.10 20.59
CA ALA A 133 -19.79 -31.54 19.25
C ALA A 133 -19.04 -30.21 19.00
N ASN A 134 -18.55 -29.57 20.06
CA ASN A 134 -17.78 -28.33 20.04
C ASN A 134 -16.31 -28.53 20.45
N GLU A 135 -15.91 -29.74 20.81
CA GLU A 135 -14.50 -30.07 20.98
C GLU A 135 -13.79 -30.10 19.61
N VAL A 136 -12.53 -29.64 19.58
CA VAL A 136 -11.74 -29.57 18.35
C VAL A 136 -10.72 -30.72 18.36
N ASP A 137 -10.71 -31.49 17.27
CA ASP A 137 -9.73 -32.54 16.95
C ASP A 137 -9.26 -32.23 15.52
N THR A 138 -8.20 -31.44 15.42
CA THR A 138 -7.73 -30.80 14.19
C THR A 138 -7.22 -31.81 13.16
N ASP A 139 -6.56 -32.87 13.60
CA ASP A 139 -6.00 -33.91 12.73
C ASP A 139 -6.89 -35.16 12.57
N GLY A 140 -7.91 -35.31 13.40
CA GLY A 140 -8.85 -36.43 13.41
C GLY A 140 -8.24 -37.73 13.91
N ASP A 141 -7.21 -37.68 14.77
CA ASP A 141 -6.55 -38.85 15.31
C ASP A 141 -7.27 -39.47 16.53
N GLY A 142 -8.26 -38.74 17.07
CA GLY A 142 -9.08 -39.12 18.20
C GLY A 142 -8.57 -38.64 19.56
N LEU A 143 -7.57 -37.74 19.57
CA LEU A 143 -7.25 -36.87 20.69
C LEU A 143 -7.74 -35.47 20.35
N ILE A 144 -8.48 -34.84 21.27
CA ILE A 144 -8.82 -33.42 21.09
C ILE A 144 -7.57 -32.56 21.29
N ASP A 145 -7.50 -31.41 20.62
CA ASP A 145 -6.35 -30.49 20.60
C ASP A 145 -5.87 -30.14 22.03
N ASP A 146 -6.79 -29.85 22.96
CA ASP A 146 -6.47 -29.55 24.36
C ASP A 146 -5.75 -30.70 25.12
N ARG A 147 -5.76 -31.90 24.55
CA ARG A 147 -5.17 -33.14 25.08
C ARG A 147 -4.13 -33.75 24.13
N ASP A 148 -3.89 -33.17 22.96
CA ASP A 148 -2.83 -33.54 22.03
C ASP A 148 -1.57 -32.68 22.27
N LEU A 149 -0.44 -33.05 21.66
CA LEU A 149 0.86 -32.39 21.76
C LEU A 149 1.45 -32.06 20.38
N ASP A 150 0.67 -32.32 19.33
CA ASP A 150 0.98 -32.22 17.90
C ASP A 150 -0.39 -32.19 17.18
N ASP A 151 -1.17 -31.13 17.41
CA ASP A 151 -2.62 -31.02 17.07
C ASP A 151 -2.92 -31.23 15.57
N ASP A 152 -1.91 -31.09 14.70
CA ASP A 152 -2.03 -31.28 13.25
C ASP A 152 -1.24 -32.52 12.73
N ASN A 153 -0.54 -33.22 13.61
CA ASN A 153 0.34 -34.36 13.35
C ASN A 153 1.39 -34.13 12.24
N ASP A 154 1.90 -32.91 12.05
CA ASP A 154 2.94 -32.61 11.06
C ASP A 154 4.35 -33.09 11.50
N GLY A 155 4.49 -33.38 12.79
CA GLY A 155 5.71 -33.87 13.43
C GLY A 155 6.50 -32.79 14.18
N THR A 156 5.96 -31.59 14.31
CA THR A 156 6.41 -30.48 15.14
C THR A 156 5.49 -30.38 16.36
N PRO A 157 6.00 -30.52 17.60
CA PRO A 157 5.11 -30.40 18.76
C PRO A 157 4.63 -28.95 18.93
N ASP A 158 3.37 -28.71 19.29
CA ASP A 158 2.76 -27.36 19.38
C ASP A 158 3.58 -26.37 20.21
N THR A 159 4.27 -26.86 21.24
CA THR A 159 5.23 -26.05 22.03
C THR A 159 6.39 -25.42 21.26
N SER A 160 6.61 -25.84 20.00
CA SER A 160 7.66 -25.38 19.10
C SER A 160 7.11 -24.65 17.87
N GLU A 161 5.79 -24.51 17.79
CA GLU A 161 5.07 -23.81 16.74
C GLU A 161 4.88 -22.34 17.13
N VAL A 162 4.66 -21.49 16.13
CA VAL A 162 4.46 -20.06 16.32
C VAL A 162 2.96 -19.79 16.29
N ASP A 163 2.50 -19.03 17.27
CA ASP A 163 1.13 -18.53 17.45
C ASP A 163 1.32 -17.05 17.81
N THR A 164 1.31 -16.20 16.79
CA THR A 164 1.79 -14.82 16.87
C THR A 164 0.81 -13.93 17.64
N ASP A 165 -0.50 -14.12 17.46
CA ASP A 165 -1.52 -13.34 18.15
C ASP A 165 -1.99 -13.96 19.49
N GLY A 166 -1.68 -15.22 19.74
CA GLY A 166 -2.06 -15.95 20.93
C GLY A 166 -3.53 -16.33 20.98
N ASP A 167 -4.19 -16.48 19.82
CA ASP A 167 -5.61 -16.82 19.71
C ASP A 167 -5.88 -18.33 19.86
N GLY A 168 -4.82 -19.13 19.79
CA GLY A 168 -4.85 -20.58 19.93
C GLY A 168 -4.80 -21.34 18.60
N ARG A 169 -4.75 -20.64 17.46
CA ARG A 169 -4.29 -21.21 16.18
C ARG A 169 -2.83 -20.89 15.96
N ILE A 170 -2.10 -21.85 15.43
CA ILE A 170 -0.71 -21.65 15.00
C ILE A 170 -0.69 -20.99 13.63
N ASP A 171 0.32 -20.15 13.37
CA ASP A 171 0.43 -19.30 12.18
C ASP A 171 0.30 -20.11 10.87
N ASP A 172 0.82 -21.34 10.81
CA ASP A 172 0.71 -22.21 9.62
C ASP A 172 -0.74 -22.58 9.23
N PHE A 173 -1.70 -22.42 10.16
CA PHE A 173 -3.13 -22.69 9.99
C PHE A 173 -4.04 -21.52 10.35
N ASP A 174 -3.49 -20.41 10.83
CA ASP A 174 -4.21 -19.17 10.88
C ASP A 174 -4.34 -18.57 9.47
N GLN A 175 -5.34 -17.72 9.30
CA GLN A 175 -5.52 -16.92 8.10
C GLN A 175 -5.33 -15.43 8.40
N ASP A 176 -5.01 -15.07 9.64
CA ASP A 176 -4.83 -13.72 10.17
C ASP A 176 -3.91 -13.82 11.41
N ASP A 177 -2.62 -14.12 11.19
CA ASP A 177 -1.60 -14.47 12.22
C ASP A 177 -1.43 -13.40 13.32
N ASP A 178 -1.83 -12.15 13.05
CA ASP A 178 -1.76 -11.04 13.99
C ASP A 178 -3.14 -10.52 14.47
N ASN A 179 -4.21 -11.16 14.00
CA ASN A 179 -5.62 -10.85 14.26
C ASN A 179 -5.97 -9.34 14.06
N ASP A 180 -5.33 -8.66 13.10
CA ASP A 180 -5.61 -7.26 12.77
C ASP A 180 -6.91 -7.07 11.98
N GLY A 181 -7.46 -8.17 11.46
CA GLY A 181 -8.66 -8.21 10.64
C GLY A 181 -8.39 -8.23 9.13
N THR A 182 -7.14 -8.37 8.73
CA THR A 182 -6.67 -8.53 7.35
C THR A 182 -6.13 -9.94 7.17
N PRO A 183 -6.67 -10.76 6.26
CA PRO A 183 -6.16 -12.13 6.14
C PRO A 183 -4.73 -12.15 5.59
N ASP A 184 -3.81 -13.00 6.08
CA ASP A 184 -2.38 -13.05 5.71
C ASP A 184 -2.18 -13.14 4.18
N THR A 185 -3.07 -13.86 3.50
CA THR A 185 -3.07 -13.95 2.02
C THR A 185 -3.26 -12.61 1.29
N SER A 186 -3.74 -11.60 1.99
CA SER A 186 -3.92 -10.21 1.55
C SER A 186 -2.85 -9.28 2.13
N GLU A 187 -2.01 -9.80 3.01
CA GLU A 187 -0.86 -9.13 3.58
C GLU A 187 0.38 -9.39 2.74
N ILE A 188 1.43 -8.63 3.00
CA ILE A 188 2.63 -8.63 2.17
C ILE A 188 3.66 -9.51 2.87
N ASP A 189 4.21 -10.47 2.14
CA ASP A 189 5.40 -11.26 2.48
C ASP A 189 6.42 -10.97 1.36
N SER A 190 7.36 -10.07 1.65
CA SER A 190 8.17 -9.38 0.66
C SER A 190 9.39 -10.17 0.22
N ASP A 191 9.89 -11.09 1.03
CA ASP A 191 10.99 -11.98 0.70
C ASP A 191 10.53 -13.42 0.36
N GLY A 192 9.27 -13.75 0.65
CA GLY A 192 8.62 -15.03 0.36
C GLY A 192 9.05 -16.15 1.31
N ASP A 193 9.48 -15.83 2.53
CA ASP A 193 9.93 -16.79 3.52
C ASP A 193 8.81 -17.37 4.39
N GLY A 194 7.59 -16.81 4.27
CA GLY A 194 6.39 -17.26 4.98
C GLY A 194 6.07 -16.44 6.23
N VAL A 195 6.83 -15.39 6.55
CA VAL A 195 6.49 -14.40 7.58
C VAL A 195 6.01 -13.12 6.89
N ILE A 196 4.89 -12.56 7.32
CA ILE A 196 4.39 -11.28 6.78
C ILE A 196 5.29 -10.10 7.20
N ASP A 197 5.44 -9.09 6.34
CA ASP A 197 6.34 -7.95 6.50
C ASP A 197 6.17 -7.24 7.86
N ASP A 198 4.93 -7.08 8.34
CA ASP A 198 4.67 -6.39 9.61
C ASP A 198 5.17 -7.17 10.85
N LEU A 199 5.47 -8.46 10.67
CA LEU A 199 6.03 -9.38 11.66
C LEU A 199 7.47 -9.83 11.33
N ASP A 200 7.94 -9.62 10.11
CA ASP A 200 9.28 -9.98 9.66
C ASP A 200 10.31 -8.94 10.18
N PRO A 201 11.35 -9.36 10.92
CA PRO A 201 12.43 -8.46 11.32
C PRO A 201 13.43 -8.07 10.22
N ASP A 202 13.34 -8.62 9.00
CA ASP A 202 14.15 -8.34 7.80
C ASP A 202 13.31 -8.61 6.53
N ASP A 203 12.22 -7.85 6.35
CA ASP A 203 11.11 -8.10 5.41
C ASP A 203 11.49 -8.24 3.93
N ASP A 204 12.66 -7.74 3.52
CA ASP A 204 13.20 -7.85 2.17
C ASP A 204 14.45 -8.74 2.06
N ASN A 205 14.89 -9.31 3.18
CA ASN A 205 16.04 -10.18 3.35
C ASN A 205 17.33 -9.63 2.71
N ASP A 206 17.49 -8.30 2.71
CA ASP A 206 18.68 -7.62 2.22
C ASP A 206 19.87 -7.75 3.20
N GLY A 207 19.59 -8.24 4.42
CA GLY A 207 20.54 -8.47 5.48
C GLY A 207 20.72 -7.28 6.43
N VAL A 208 19.82 -6.29 6.37
CA VAL A 208 19.67 -5.18 7.31
C VAL A 208 18.31 -5.30 8.00
N PRO A 209 18.26 -5.57 9.32
CA PRO A 209 16.98 -5.69 10.02
C PRO A 209 16.17 -4.38 9.99
N ASP A 210 14.85 -4.47 9.84
CA ASP A 210 13.84 -3.40 9.82
C ASP A 210 14.04 -2.34 10.92
N VAL A 211 14.42 -2.80 12.11
CA VAL A 211 14.66 -1.93 13.28
C VAL A 211 15.90 -1.05 13.15
N ASP A 212 16.86 -1.48 12.34
CA ASP A 212 18.07 -0.74 11.96
C ASP A 212 17.87 0.03 10.64
N GLU A 213 16.74 -0.17 9.97
CA GLU A 213 16.25 0.71 8.93
C GLU A 213 15.74 2.04 9.51
N VAL A 214 15.84 3.10 8.72
CA VAL A 214 15.57 4.45 9.23
C VAL A 214 14.06 4.70 9.17
N PRO A 215 13.36 4.99 10.30
CA PRO A 215 11.91 5.11 10.31
C PRO A 215 11.49 6.37 9.55
N GLY A 216 11.13 6.20 8.27
CA GLY A 216 10.83 7.29 7.37
C GLY A 216 11.05 6.96 5.90
N GLY A 217 10.56 5.82 5.42
CA GLY A 217 10.42 5.56 4.00
C GLY A 217 10.54 4.09 3.65
N ILE A 218 9.40 3.43 3.46
CA ILE A 218 9.26 2.43 2.40
C ILE A 218 9.56 3.19 1.11
N ASN A 219 10.80 3.16 0.64
CA ASN A 219 11.27 3.60 -0.69
C ASN A 219 12.79 3.40 -0.73
N GLY A 220 13.22 2.43 -1.52
CA GLY A 220 14.62 2.04 -1.69
C GLY A 220 15.57 3.18 -2.02
N ASP A 221 16.86 2.94 -1.74
CA ASP A 221 17.99 3.85 -1.94
C ASP A 221 17.66 5.34 -1.71
N PRO A 222 18.05 5.95 -0.58
CA PRO A 222 17.73 7.35 -0.23
C PRO A 222 18.20 8.40 -1.26
N GLU A 223 18.86 8.01 -2.35
CA GLU A 223 19.22 8.83 -3.48
C GLU A 223 18.21 8.82 -4.66
N LEU A 224 17.19 7.94 -4.70
CA LEU A 224 16.23 7.87 -5.81
C LEU A 224 14.93 8.65 -5.57
N PRO A 225 14.35 9.31 -6.59
CA PRO A 225 13.05 9.98 -6.45
C PRO A 225 11.89 8.99 -6.25
N PRO A 226 10.76 9.41 -5.65
CA PRO A 226 9.59 8.54 -5.49
C PRO A 226 8.97 8.17 -6.84
N GLY A 227 8.20 7.08 -6.89
CA GLY A 227 7.73 6.55 -8.16
C GLY A 227 7.13 5.16 -8.03
N THR A 228 7.59 4.24 -8.87
CA THR A 228 7.35 2.80 -8.75
C THR A 228 7.85 2.30 -7.39
N GLU A 229 6.95 1.76 -6.58
CA GLU A 229 7.24 1.35 -5.20
C GLU A 229 8.13 0.10 -5.15
N ARG A 230 7.89 -0.88 -6.04
CA ARG A 230 8.65 -2.13 -6.14
C ARG A 230 9.31 -2.29 -7.52
N PRO A 231 10.41 -1.59 -7.82
CA PRO A 231 11.05 -1.63 -9.13
C PRO A 231 11.71 -2.99 -9.39
N THR A 232 11.54 -3.51 -10.61
CA THR A 232 12.23 -4.73 -11.10
C THR A 232 12.98 -4.45 -12.41
N PRO A 233 13.98 -5.27 -12.78
CA PRO A 233 14.67 -5.12 -14.06
C PRO A 233 13.74 -5.39 -15.26
N GLU A 234 12.71 -6.22 -15.12
CA GLU A 234 11.86 -6.67 -16.24
C GLU A 234 10.68 -5.73 -16.55
N GLU A 235 10.32 -4.84 -15.62
CA GLU A 235 9.10 -4.04 -15.72
C GLU A 235 9.36 -2.56 -15.99
N SER A 236 8.28 -1.83 -16.29
CA SER A 236 8.36 -0.38 -16.46
C SER A 236 8.60 0.28 -15.11
N ILE A 237 9.43 1.32 -15.10
CA ILE A 237 9.71 2.11 -13.89
C ILE A 237 9.39 3.56 -14.19
N PHE A 238 8.64 4.18 -13.30
CA PHE A 238 8.26 5.58 -13.32
C PHE A 238 8.80 6.27 -12.08
N ARG A 239 9.34 7.48 -12.25
CA ARG A 239 9.91 8.28 -11.16
C ARG A 239 9.48 9.74 -11.32
N ARG A 240 9.27 10.44 -10.20
CA ARG A 240 8.80 11.83 -10.17
C ARG A 240 9.51 12.66 -9.12
N GLU A 241 9.46 13.99 -9.26
CA GLU A 241 9.96 14.91 -8.23
C GLU A 241 9.26 14.64 -6.89
N ALA A 242 10.03 14.62 -5.80
CA ALA A 242 9.51 14.37 -4.48
C ALA A 242 8.51 15.48 -4.05
N PRO A 243 7.37 15.11 -3.43
CA PRO A 243 6.43 16.10 -2.90
C PRO A 243 7.12 17.06 -1.94
N SER A 244 6.91 18.36 -2.15
CA SER A 244 7.38 19.38 -1.21
C SER A 244 6.24 19.84 -0.29
N ALA A 245 6.56 20.22 0.95
CA ALA A 245 5.58 20.79 1.88
C ALA A 245 5.05 22.18 1.43
N THR A 246 5.67 22.78 0.41
CA THR A 246 5.36 24.12 -0.09
C THR A 246 5.41 24.13 -1.61
N GLY A 247 4.30 23.82 -2.28
CA GLY A 247 4.19 23.90 -3.74
C GLY A 247 3.34 22.79 -4.35
N GLY A 248 3.12 22.88 -5.66
CA GLY A 248 2.51 21.81 -6.46
C GLY A 248 3.59 20.99 -7.14
N TYR A 249 3.46 19.66 -7.13
CA TYR A 249 4.40 18.72 -7.75
C TYR A 249 3.71 17.95 -8.88
N VAL A 250 4.44 17.64 -9.94
CA VAL A 250 3.92 16.78 -11.01
C VAL A 250 3.77 15.35 -10.49
N SER A 251 2.54 14.85 -10.42
CA SER A 251 2.25 13.45 -10.03
C SER A 251 2.32 12.49 -11.21
N ASP A 252 1.81 12.92 -12.37
CA ASP A 252 1.73 12.14 -13.60
C ASP A 252 1.75 13.05 -14.83
N VAL A 253 2.24 12.50 -15.96
CA VAL A 253 2.20 13.16 -17.27
C VAL A 253 1.74 12.18 -18.34
N THR A 254 0.59 12.46 -18.95
CA THR A 254 0.06 11.64 -20.04
C THR A 254 0.17 12.37 -21.38
N TYR A 255 0.93 11.81 -22.34
CA TYR A 255 1.02 12.36 -23.69
C TYR A 255 -0.05 11.79 -24.63
N ASN A 256 -0.77 12.66 -25.31
CA ASN A 256 -1.76 12.29 -26.31
C ASN A 256 -1.23 12.59 -27.73
N ALA A 257 -0.83 11.52 -28.43
CA ALA A 257 -0.29 11.64 -29.78
C ALA A 257 -1.32 12.07 -30.85
N ALA A 258 -2.62 11.95 -30.59
CA ALA A 258 -3.66 12.25 -31.57
C ALA A 258 -3.86 13.75 -31.78
N ASN A 259 -3.68 14.53 -30.71
CA ASN A 259 -3.81 15.98 -30.68
C ASN A 259 -2.52 16.70 -30.29
N ASP A 260 -1.44 15.96 -29.98
CA ASP A 260 -0.11 16.52 -29.70
C ASP A 260 -0.18 17.47 -28.50
N THR A 261 -0.77 16.95 -27.43
CA THR A 261 -0.91 17.59 -26.12
C THR A 261 -0.40 16.65 -25.03
N PHE A 262 -0.09 17.19 -23.86
CA PHE A 262 0.01 16.36 -22.66
C PHE A 262 -0.88 16.91 -21.55
N GLU A 263 -1.23 16.01 -20.64
CA GLU A 263 -1.97 16.31 -19.42
C GLU A 263 -0.99 16.21 -18.25
N VAL A 264 -1.01 17.20 -17.36
CA VAL A 264 -0.21 17.22 -16.13
C VAL A 264 -1.14 17.20 -14.95
N ASP A 265 -0.90 16.30 -14.00
CA ASP A 265 -1.67 16.25 -12.78
C ASP A 265 -0.95 16.91 -11.59
N ASN A 266 -1.76 17.37 -10.63
CA ASN A 266 -1.35 17.90 -9.33
C ASN A 266 -0.54 19.21 -9.36
N LEU A 267 -0.75 20.05 -10.39
CA LEU A 267 -0.35 21.45 -10.38
C LEU A 267 -1.56 22.37 -10.16
N ALA A 268 -1.33 23.46 -9.44
CA ALA A 268 -2.37 24.44 -9.15
C ALA A 268 -2.29 25.60 -10.13
N PHE A 269 -3.46 26.06 -10.60
CA PHE A 269 -3.57 27.18 -11.53
C PHE A 269 -2.81 26.96 -12.85
N ASP A 270 -2.84 25.75 -13.40
CA ASP A 270 -2.34 25.36 -14.72
C ASP A 270 -3.46 25.17 -15.75
N GLY A 271 -4.67 25.65 -15.44
CA GLY A 271 -5.82 25.58 -16.33
C GLY A 271 -6.59 24.26 -16.23
N ASP A 272 -6.87 23.65 -17.38
CA ASP A 272 -7.62 22.38 -17.48
C ASP A 272 -6.66 21.17 -17.51
N ASN A 273 -5.47 21.29 -16.92
CA ASN A 273 -4.37 20.32 -16.95
C ASN A 273 -3.78 20.02 -18.35
N VAL A 274 -4.36 20.57 -19.43
CA VAL A 274 -3.92 20.30 -20.81
C VAL A 274 -2.91 21.35 -21.27
N TYR A 275 -1.76 20.85 -21.74
CA TYR A 275 -0.69 21.66 -22.30
C TYR A 275 -0.60 21.43 -23.81
N THR A 276 -0.47 22.53 -24.55
CA THR A 276 -0.37 22.55 -26.01
C THR A 276 0.99 23.07 -26.44
N ARG A 277 1.43 22.75 -27.66
CA ARG A 277 2.70 23.29 -28.18
C ARG A 277 2.77 24.80 -28.03
N GLU A 278 3.93 25.26 -27.58
CA GLU A 278 4.23 26.68 -27.44
C GLU A 278 4.10 27.40 -28.79
N ASP A 279 3.31 28.47 -28.77
CA ASP A 279 2.97 29.25 -29.97
C ASP A 279 4.16 30.07 -30.50
N ASN A 280 5.14 30.41 -29.65
CA ASN A 280 6.32 31.15 -30.08
C ASN A 280 7.28 30.24 -30.90
N PRO A 281 7.40 30.45 -32.23
CA PRO A 281 8.23 29.60 -33.07
C PRO A 281 9.73 29.68 -32.76
N ALA A 282 10.17 30.66 -31.96
CA ALA A 282 11.55 30.78 -31.54
C ALA A 282 11.93 29.81 -30.41
N VAL A 283 10.95 29.28 -29.66
CA VAL A 283 11.17 28.37 -28.52
C VAL A 283 10.26 27.14 -28.54
N THR A 284 9.30 27.05 -29.47
CA THR A 284 8.43 25.87 -29.69
C THR A 284 9.21 24.56 -29.84
N THR A 285 10.44 24.65 -30.32
CA THR A 285 11.38 23.55 -30.44
C THR A 285 12.73 24.03 -29.95
N LEU A 286 13.26 23.37 -28.92
CA LEU A 286 14.62 23.56 -28.48
C LEU A 286 15.52 22.79 -29.43
N SER A 287 16.54 23.47 -29.96
CA SER A 287 17.47 22.88 -30.91
C SER A 287 18.90 22.86 -30.36
N ASP A 288 19.71 21.92 -30.86
CA ASP A 288 21.16 21.94 -30.63
C ASP A 288 21.80 23.20 -31.25
N PRO A 289 23.06 23.50 -30.93
CA PRO A 289 23.79 24.61 -31.54
C PRO A 289 23.91 24.55 -33.08
N ASP A 290 23.74 23.36 -33.68
CA ASP A 290 23.73 23.11 -35.12
C ASP A 290 22.34 23.25 -35.78
N GLY A 291 21.29 23.49 -34.97
CA GLY A 291 19.91 23.72 -35.39
C GLY A 291 19.05 22.46 -35.53
N GLN A 292 19.46 21.30 -35.03
CA GLN A 292 18.63 20.10 -34.99
C GLN A 292 17.61 20.17 -33.85
N ALA A 293 16.36 19.86 -34.15
CA ALA A 293 15.27 19.83 -33.18
C ALA A 293 15.51 18.73 -32.14
N LEU A 294 15.60 19.12 -30.87
CA LEU A 294 15.85 18.23 -29.74
C LEU A 294 14.55 17.91 -29.00
N TYR A 295 13.91 18.95 -28.47
CA TYR A 295 12.75 18.83 -27.57
C TYR A 295 11.67 19.83 -27.94
N THR A 296 10.42 19.43 -27.74
CA THR A 296 9.26 20.31 -27.96
C THR A 296 8.88 20.97 -26.65
N VAL A 297 8.58 22.26 -26.72
CA VAL A 297 8.07 23.04 -25.60
C VAL A 297 6.56 23.13 -25.70
N TYR A 298 5.90 22.99 -24.56
CA TYR A 298 4.47 23.15 -24.43
C TYR A 298 4.14 24.13 -23.30
N GLU A 299 2.95 24.69 -23.36
CA GLU A 299 2.46 25.68 -22.39
C GLU A 299 1.05 25.35 -21.93
N ALA A 300 0.77 25.68 -20.68
CA ALA A 300 -0.57 25.67 -20.11
C ALA A 300 -1.36 26.93 -20.51
N ALA A 301 -2.68 26.85 -20.44
CA ALA A 301 -3.53 28.01 -20.61
C ALA A 301 -3.24 29.07 -19.53
N THR A 302 -3.00 30.31 -19.94
CA THR A 302 -2.76 31.43 -18.99
C THR A 302 -4.05 32.06 -18.46
N VAL A 303 -5.20 31.71 -19.06
CA VAL A 303 -6.53 32.16 -18.65
C VAL A 303 -7.54 31.04 -18.94
N VAL A 304 -8.35 30.70 -17.94
CA VAL A 304 -9.50 29.79 -18.10
C VAL A 304 -10.78 30.46 -17.58
N PRO A 305 -11.95 30.18 -18.16
CA PRO A 305 -13.21 30.70 -17.63
C PRO A 305 -13.60 29.96 -16.33
N ASP A 306 -14.06 30.69 -15.33
CA ASP A 306 -14.76 30.13 -14.17
C ASP A 306 -16.07 29.47 -14.64
N ASP A 307 -16.26 28.18 -14.36
CA ASP A 307 -17.39 27.39 -14.87
C ASP A 307 -18.77 27.91 -14.45
N LEU A 308 -18.85 28.58 -13.30
CA LEU A 308 -20.11 29.05 -12.72
C LEU A 308 -20.50 30.44 -13.24
N SER A 309 -19.52 31.33 -13.35
CA SER A 309 -19.71 32.76 -13.63
C SER A 309 -19.30 33.16 -15.04
N GLY A 310 -18.50 32.35 -15.71
CA GLY A 310 -17.89 32.63 -17.02
C GLY A 310 -16.85 33.76 -16.98
N ASN A 311 -16.46 34.23 -15.79
CA ASN A 311 -15.40 35.23 -15.66
C ASN A 311 -14.04 34.59 -15.89
N GLU A 312 -13.13 35.32 -16.51
CA GLU A 312 -11.76 34.84 -16.72
C GLU A 312 -10.99 34.75 -15.38
N VAL A 313 -10.34 33.61 -15.16
CA VAL A 313 -9.43 33.34 -14.04
C VAL A 313 -8.02 33.26 -14.59
N SER A 314 -7.15 34.16 -14.14
CA SER A 314 -5.73 34.15 -14.49
C SER A 314 -5.05 32.92 -13.90
N GLN A 315 -4.28 32.23 -14.74
CA GLN A 315 -3.48 31.06 -14.39
C GLN A 315 -2.01 31.45 -14.25
N LEU A 316 -1.20 30.55 -13.70
CA LEU A 316 0.25 30.64 -13.76
C LEU A 316 0.73 30.23 -15.15
N GLN A 317 1.79 30.87 -15.64
CA GLN A 317 2.36 30.51 -16.94
C GLN A 317 3.31 29.33 -16.76
N TYR A 318 2.78 28.12 -16.87
CA TYR A 318 3.57 26.90 -16.89
C TYR A 318 4.08 26.59 -18.29
N ARG A 319 5.32 26.11 -18.33
CA ARG A 319 5.99 25.57 -19.52
C ARG A 319 6.45 24.16 -19.23
N ALA A 320 6.46 23.31 -20.24
CA ALA A 320 7.09 22.01 -20.12
C ALA A 320 7.95 21.63 -21.32
N ILE A 321 8.92 20.78 -21.02
CA ILE A 321 9.76 20.08 -22.00
C ILE A 321 9.39 18.60 -21.93
N LEU A 322 9.15 18.00 -23.08
CA LEU A 322 8.89 16.55 -23.22
C LEU A 322 10.00 15.93 -24.07
N GLY A 323 10.74 15.00 -23.47
CA GLY A 323 11.71 14.13 -24.15
C GLY A 323 11.14 12.74 -24.34
N ARG A 324 11.18 12.24 -25.58
CA ARG A 324 10.69 10.89 -25.91
C ARG A 324 11.76 10.16 -26.69
N SER A 325 11.98 8.90 -26.33
CA SER A 325 12.91 8.03 -27.02
C SER A 325 12.58 7.91 -28.50
N THR A 326 13.63 7.83 -29.31
CA THR A 326 13.52 7.45 -30.72
C THR A 326 13.34 5.93 -30.88
N THR A 327 13.68 5.15 -29.85
CA THR A 327 13.41 3.72 -29.74
C THR A 327 11.98 3.53 -29.23
N VAL A 328 11.22 2.69 -29.91
CA VAL A 328 9.84 2.35 -29.52
C VAL A 328 9.74 0.90 -29.07
N ALA A 329 9.03 0.67 -27.96
CA ALA A 329 8.69 -0.64 -27.47
C ALA A 329 7.66 -1.33 -28.39
N ALA A 330 7.39 -2.61 -28.12
CA ALA A 330 6.49 -3.44 -28.95
C ALA A 330 5.04 -2.90 -29.01
N ASN A 331 4.62 -2.14 -27.99
CA ASN A 331 3.32 -1.47 -27.92
C ASN A 331 3.26 -0.16 -28.73
N GLY A 332 4.39 0.30 -29.29
CA GLY A 332 4.48 1.54 -30.06
C GLY A 332 4.78 2.79 -29.24
N GLU A 333 4.92 2.67 -27.93
CA GLU A 333 5.34 3.77 -27.05
C GLU A 333 6.88 3.89 -27.00
N PRO A 334 7.43 5.08 -26.72
CA PRO A 334 8.86 5.26 -26.51
C PRO A 334 9.36 4.37 -25.37
N THR A 335 10.52 3.74 -25.55
CA THR A 335 11.12 2.91 -24.49
C THR A 335 11.53 3.71 -23.26
N THR A 336 11.85 4.99 -23.44
CA THR A 336 12.02 5.94 -22.33
C THR A 336 11.41 7.29 -22.68
N GLN A 337 11.03 8.04 -21.66
CA GLN A 337 10.64 9.43 -21.80
C GLN A 337 10.82 10.19 -20.50
N PHE A 338 10.81 11.51 -20.59
CA PHE A 338 10.79 12.40 -19.44
C PHE A 338 9.95 13.63 -19.75
N ALA A 339 9.39 14.23 -18.71
CA ALA A 339 8.79 15.55 -18.80
C ALA A 339 9.27 16.43 -17.65
N ILE A 340 9.46 17.71 -17.93
CA ILE A 340 9.86 18.72 -16.94
C ILE A 340 8.88 19.87 -17.07
N VAL A 341 8.20 20.24 -15.99
CA VAL A 341 7.22 21.33 -15.93
C VAL A 341 7.72 22.37 -14.95
N ARG A 342 7.80 23.64 -15.36
CA ARG A 342 8.22 24.75 -14.49
C ARG A 342 7.44 26.03 -14.82
N THR A 343 7.40 26.97 -13.88
CA THR A 343 6.86 28.32 -14.10
C THR A 343 7.85 29.39 -13.67
N GLY A 344 7.99 30.45 -14.46
CA GLY A 344 8.72 31.66 -14.06
C GLY A 344 7.84 32.68 -13.32
N SER A 345 6.51 32.53 -13.37
CA SER A 345 5.56 33.51 -12.83
C SER A 345 5.44 33.50 -11.30
N PHE A 346 5.92 32.44 -10.64
CA PHE A 346 5.88 32.26 -9.21
C PHE A 346 7.31 32.01 -8.70
N VAL A 347 7.81 32.91 -7.85
CA VAL A 347 9.24 33.08 -7.52
C VAL A 347 9.75 32.18 -6.39
N ASP A 348 8.93 31.26 -5.88
CA ASP A 348 9.34 30.29 -4.86
C ASP A 348 9.58 28.91 -5.51
N TYR A 349 10.65 28.23 -5.10
CA TYR A 349 10.95 26.87 -5.55
C TYR A 349 9.80 25.92 -5.19
N GLY A 350 9.50 24.97 -6.09
CA GLY A 350 8.50 23.92 -5.85
C GLY A 350 7.15 24.09 -6.55
N PHE A 351 7.00 25.02 -7.52
CA PHE A 351 5.84 25.02 -8.41
C PHE A 351 6.22 24.45 -9.79
N GLY A 352 6.02 23.14 -9.95
CA GLY A 352 6.39 22.38 -11.14
C GLY A 352 6.80 20.97 -10.79
N GLY A 353 7.63 20.35 -11.60
CA GLY A 353 8.15 19.03 -11.31
C GLY A 353 8.79 18.39 -12.51
N PHE A 354 9.31 17.19 -12.30
CA PHE A 354 9.76 16.34 -13.38
C PHE A 354 9.22 14.94 -13.19
N VAL A 355 9.12 14.23 -14.29
CA VAL A 355 8.93 12.78 -14.33
C VAL A 355 9.92 12.20 -15.34
N TYR A 356 10.37 10.98 -15.10
CA TYR A 356 11.10 10.19 -16.08
C TYR A 356 10.70 8.72 -15.93
N GLU A 357 10.70 8.01 -17.05
CA GLU A 357 10.25 6.63 -17.08
C GLU A 357 10.99 5.78 -18.11
N ARG A 358 11.03 4.50 -17.80
CA ARG A 358 11.32 3.41 -18.73
C ARG A 358 10.04 2.61 -18.96
N ASN A 359 9.70 2.40 -20.22
CA ASN A 359 8.65 1.50 -20.68
C ASN A 359 9.25 0.15 -21.12
N GLY A 360 8.99 -0.90 -20.34
CA GLY A 360 9.62 -2.22 -20.48
C GLY A 360 10.83 -2.38 -19.56
N GLY A 361 11.60 -3.46 -19.74
CA GLY A 361 12.72 -3.80 -18.85
C GLY A 361 14.11 -3.35 -19.34
N VAL A 362 15.12 -3.81 -18.61
CA VAL A 362 16.54 -3.68 -18.92
C VAL A 362 17.25 -5.02 -18.69
N GLU A 363 18.16 -5.38 -19.60
CA GLU A 363 19.14 -6.44 -19.33
C GLU A 363 20.53 -5.81 -19.15
N LEU A 364 21.00 -5.75 -17.89
CA LEU A 364 22.29 -5.15 -17.57
C LEU A 364 23.45 -6.08 -18.01
N PRO A 365 24.47 -5.56 -18.73
CA PRO A 365 25.68 -6.31 -18.99
C PRO A 365 26.39 -6.70 -17.68
N THR A 366 26.90 -7.92 -17.60
CA THR A 366 27.69 -8.38 -16.43
C THR A 366 29.17 -8.04 -16.52
N SER A 367 29.61 -7.40 -17.61
CA SER A 367 30.99 -6.96 -17.80
C SER A 367 31.14 -5.90 -18.89
N GLY A 368 32.26 -5.17 -18.83
CA GLY A 368 32.64 -4.19 -19.85
C GLY A 368 32.26 -2.77 -19.48
N GLN A 369 32.46 -1.86 -20.42
CA GLN A 369 32.15 -0.44 -20.28
C GLN A 369 31.33 0.01 -21.49
N ALA A 370 30.45 1.00 -21.29
CA ALA A 370 29.71 1.66 -22.36
C ALA A 370 29.78 3.17 -22.21
N THR A 371 29.71 3.85 -23.36
CA THR A 371 29.54 5.30 -23.46
C THR A 371 28.21 5.53 -24.15
N PHE A 372 27.42 6.44 -23.60
CA PHE A 372 26.15 6.87 -24.11
C PHE A 372 26.24 8.37 -24.39
N ALA A 373 25.70 8.80 -25.52
CA ALA A 373 25.67 10.20 -25.89
C ALA A 373 24.30 10.58 -26.46
N GLY A 374 23.94 11.84 -26.27
CA GLY A 374 22.68 12.39 -26.73
C GLY A 374 22.55 13.84 -26.31
N ASP A 375 21.34 14.35 -26.46
CA ASP A 375 21.07 15.76 -26.22
C ASP A 375 20.55 15.98 -24.80
N TYR A 376 20.72 17.22 -24.32
CA TYR A 376 20.20 17.71 -23.05
C TYR A 376 19.31 18.92 -23.29
N ALA A 377 18.19 18.99 -22.58
CA ALA A 377 17.44 20.23 -22.46
C ALA A 377 16.80 20.40 -21.09
N GLY A 378 16.67 21.65 -20.67
CA GLY A 378 16.11 21.97 -19.38
C GLY A 378 15.52 23.36 -19.29
N MET A 379 14.99 23.66 -18.11
CA MET A 379 14.52 24.98 -17.73
C MET A 379 15.26 25.43 -16.48
N ARG A 380 15.72 26.68 -16.52
CA ARG A 380 16.38 27.35 -15.42
C ARG A 380 15.49 28.45 -14.88
N VAL A 381 14.99 28.26 -13.67
CA VAL A 381 14.11 29.21 -12.97
C VAL A 381 14.91 30.01 -11.95
N MET A 382 14.64 31.31 -11.84
CA MET A 382 15.37 32.21 -10.95
C MET A 382 14.46 32.83 -9.89
N ALA A 383 14.74 32.52 -8.63
CA ALA A 383 14.06 33.13 -7.48
C ALA A 383 14.63 34.51 -7.20
N GLY A 384 13.76 35.53 -7.16
CA GLY A 384 14.13 36.92 -6.91
C GLY A 384 14.59 37.71 -8.14
N ALA A 385 14.54 37.11 -9.33
CA ALA A 385 14.77 37.83 -10.59
C ALA A 385 13.62 38.80 -10.93
N ALA A 386 13.88 39.73 -11.85
CA ALA A 386 12.83 40.59 -12.37
C ALA A 386 11.88 39.79 -13.29
N PRO A 387 10.59 40.15 -13.38
CA PRO A 387 9.68 39.48 -14.32
C PRO A 387 10.22 39.49 -15.75
N GLY A 388 10.29 38.31 -16.38
CA GLY A 388 10.88 38.10 -17.71
C GLY A 388 12.37 37.74 -17.71
N ASP A 389 13.05 37.80 -16.56
CA ASP A 389 14.36 37.21 -16.32
C ASP A 389 14.26 36.03 -15.33
N ASP A 390 13.08 35.44 -15.20
CA ASP A 390 12.72 34.44 -14.20
C ASP A 390 12.72 33.01 -14.74
N LEU A 391 12.75 32.82 -16.07
CA LEU A 391 12.84 31.51 -16.73
C LEU A 391 13.69 31.55 -18.00
N TYR A 392 14.66 30.65 -18.09
CA TYR A 392 15.46 30.41 -19.29
C TYR A 392 15.37 28.94 -19.73
N TYR A 393 15.40 28.71 -21.03
CA TYR A 393 15.64 27.40 -21.60
C TYR A 393 17.14 27.12 -21.69
N VAL A 394 17.51 25.87 -21.44
CA VAL A 394 18.87 25.37 -21.55
C VAL A 394 18.90 24.24 -22.56
N THR A 395 19.86 24.24 -23.47
CA THR A 395 20.20 23.08 -24.33
C THR A 395 21.67 22.73 -24.16
N GLY A 396 22.06 21.50 -24.43
CA GLY A 396 23.44 21.05 -24.35
C GLY A 396 23.62 19.62 -24.84
N GLU A 397 24.80 19.06 -24.63
CA GLU A 397 25.13 17.67 -24.95
C GLU A 397 25.32 16.87 -23.67
N ALA A 398 24.71 15.69 -23.59
CA ALA A 398 24.86 14.76 -22.47
C ALA A 398 25.73 13.57 -22.88
N GLN A 399 26.70 13.22 -22.03
CA GLN A 399 27.44 11.97 -22.15
C GLN A 399 27.45 11.25 -20.80
N VAL A 400 27.13 9.95 -20.80
CA VAL A 400 27.21 9.08 -19.64
C VAL A 400 28.10 7.89 -19.98
N ASP A 401 29.09 7.61 -19.14
CA ASP A 401 29.92 6.42 -19.26
C ASP A 401 29.63 5.51 -18.06
N VAL A 402 29.41 4.22 -18.33
CA VAL A 402 29.14 3.22 -17.30
C VAL A 402 30.17 2.10 -17.36
N ASP A 403 30.71 1.76 -16.21
CA ASP A 403 31.49 0.54 -15.98
C ASP A 403 30.63 -0.53 -15.32
N PHE A 404 30.34 -1.60 -16.06
CA PHE A 404 29.53 -2.72 -15.60
C PHE A 404 30.34 -3.81 -14.89
N ALA A 405 31.68 -3.72 -14.91
CA ALA A 405 32.56 -4.79 -14.41
C ALA A 405 33.28 -4.43 -13.11
N ASP A 406 33.60 -3.16 -12.90
CA ASP A 406 34.37 -2.69 -11.74
C ASP A 406 33.44 -2.03 -10.70
N PHE A 407 33.75 -2.28 -9.41
CA PHE A 407 33.01 -2.04 -8.16
C PHE A 407 32.24 -3.28 -7.63
N ASN A 408 32.48 -3.61 -6.35
CA ASN A 408 32.00 -4.84 -5.72
C ASN A 408 30.54 -4.73 -5.22
N ASP A 409 29.99 -3.52 -5.18
CA ASP A 409 28.64 -3.18 -4.70
C ASP A 409 27.82 -2.46 -5.80
N GLY A 410 28.04 -2.78 -7.08
CA GLY A 410 27.32 -2.19 -8.24
C GLY A 410 28.24 -1.56 -9.30
N GLY A 411 27.67 -0.97 -10.35
CA GLY A 411 28.42 -0.34 -11.45
C GLY A 411 28.98 1.05 -11.11
N GLY A 412 29.99 1.49 -11.86
CA GLY A 412 30.57 2.84 -11.74
C GLY A 412 30.05 3.78 -12.82
N VAL A 413 29.39 4.88 -12.44
CA VAL A 413 28.90 5.91 -13.36
C VAL A 413 29.80 7.15 -13.32
N LYS A 414 30.06 7.71 -14.50
CA LYS A 414 30.48 9.11 -14.65
C LYS A 414 29.71 9.73 -15.81
N GLY A 415 29.50 11.03 -15.77
CA GLY A 415 28.77 11.73 -16.80
C GLY A 415 29.14 13.20 -16.86
N GLN A 416 28.77 13.83 -17.96
CA GLN A 416 28.95 15.26 -18.16
C GLN A 416 27.84 15.86 -19.03
N ILE A 417 27.49 17.10 -18.73
CA ILE A 417 26.69 17.96 -19.61
C ILE A 417 27.56 19.12 -20.09
N THR A 418 27.78 19.21 -21.41
CA THR A 418 28.67 20.18 -22.06
C THR A 418 27.92 21.07 -23.05
N ASP A 419 28.60 22.09 -23.57
CA ASP A 419 28.09 22.99 -24.62
C ASP A 419 26.73 23.62 -24.28
N ARG A 420 26.52 23.92 -22.99
CA ARG A 420 25.25 24.46 -22.49
C ARG A 420 24.98 25.85 -23.06
N ALA A 421 23.86 26.00 -23.77
CA ALA A 421 23.38 27.25 -24.34
C ALA A 421 22.05 27.69 -23.68
N TYR A 422 21.93 28.99 -23.42
CA TYR A 422 20.79 29.56 -22.70
C TYR A 422 19.99 30.49 -23.60
N THR A 423 18.66 30.38 -23.54
CA THR A 423 17.73 31.19 -24.32
C THR A 423 16.59 31.68 -23.43
N ASP A 424 16.17 32.94 -23.60
CA ASP A 424 15.00 33.47 -22.88
C ASP A 424 13.66 32.92 -23.38
N SER A 425 12.58 33.28 -22.70
CA SER A 425 11.20 32.91 -23.08
C SER A 425 10.79 33.40 -24.46
N GLU A 426 11.47 34.40 -25.01
CA GLU A 426 11.21 34.97 -26.34
C GLU A 426 12.07 34.34 -27.43
N GLY A 427 13.04 33.50 -27.09
CA GLY A 427 13.94 32.86 -28.06
C GLY A 427 15.23 33.63 -28.33
N ASN A 428 15.56 34.65 -27.53
CA ASN A 428 16.83 35.34 -27.66
C ASN A 428 17.93 34.60 -26.90
N ALA A 429 19.04 34.36 -27.57
CA ALA A 429 20.22 33.78 -26.94
C ALA A 429 20.72 34.69 -25.82
N ILE A 430 20.86 34.12 -24.64
CA ILE A 430 21.47 34.75 -23.48
C ILE A 430 22.99 34.65 -23.65
N VAL A 431 23.55 35.61 -24.36
CA VAL A 431 25.01 35.74 -24.53
C VAL A 431 25.58 36.37 -23.27
N VAL A 432 25.88 35.54 -22.26
CA VAL A 432 26.40 36.02 -20.98
C VAL A 432 27.61 35.18 -20.55
N ASP A 433 28.52 35.85 -19.84
CA ASP A 433 29.68 35.29 -19.13
C ASP A 433 29.22 34.47 -17.90
N LEU A 434 28.22 33.60 -18.10
CA LEU A 434 28.03 32.48 -17.19
C LEU A 434 29.32 31.64 -17.29
N PRO A 435 29.82 31.08 -16.18
CA PRO A 435 30.95 30.17 -16.25
C PRO A 435 30.64 29.10 -17.29
N ASP A 436 31.48 28.98 -18.31
CA ASP A 436 31.45 27.88 -19.26
C ASP A 436 31.92 26.63 -18.53
N ALA A 437 31.01 26.12 -17.70
CA ALA A 437 31.28 25.12 -16.69
C ALA A 437 30.46 23.89 -17.03
N ASP A 438 31.15 22.84 -17.45
CA ASP A 438 30.54 21.53 -17.65
C ASP A 438 29.96 21.06 -16.32
N LEU A 439 28.75 20.51 -16.36
CA LEU A 439 28.24 19.75 -15.23
C LEU A 439 28.90 18.38 -15.25
N LEU A 440 29.46 17.95 -14.13
CA LEU A 440 30.19 16.70 -13.98
C LEU A 440 29.52 15.86 -12.90
N PHE A 441 29.25 14.60 -13.23
CA PHE A 441 28.67 13.66 -12.28
C PHE A 441 29.76 13.24 -11.31
N ASP A 442 29.41 13.13 -10.04
CA ASP A 442 30.30 12.58 -9.03
C ASP A 442 30.46 11.08 -9.24
N ILE A 443 31.72 10.62 -9.28
CA ILE A 443 32.06 9.22 -9.49
C ILE A 443 31.96 8.50 -8.15
N GLY A 444 31.03 7.55 -8.04
CA GLY A 444 30.81 6.74 -6.84
C GLY A 444 30.63 5.24 -7.13
N PRO A 445 30.98 4.35 -6.18
CA PRO A 445 30.54 2.95 -6.19
C PRO A 445 29.01 2.85 -6.12
N GLY A 446 28.43 1.75 -6.61
CA GLY A 446 27.02 1.41 -6.35
C GLY A 446 26.00 2.36 -6.96
N THR A 447 26.41 3.13 -7.96
CA THR A 447 25.56 4.15 -8.60
C THR A 447 24.61 3.56 -9.64
N VAL A 448 24.65 2.24 -9.87
CA VAL A 448 23.70 1.53 -10.75
C VAL A 448 23.08 0.39 -9.94
N THR A 449 21.77 0.45 -9.74
CA THR A 449 21.00 -0.62 -9.10
C THR A 449 20.80 -1.80 -10.06
N GLN A 450 20.40 -2.97 -9.56
CA GLN A 450 20.05 -4.10 -10.41
C GLN A 450 18.91 -3.80 -11.38
N ASN A 451 18.03 -2.85 -11.01
CA ASN A 451 16.91 -2.39 -11.81
C ASN A 451 17.33 -1.41 -12.92
N GLY A 452 18.62 -1.08 -13.00
CA GLY A 452 19.20 -0.14 -13.96
C GLY A 452 18.97 1.33 -13.59
N GLU A 453 18.57 1.61 -12.35
CA GLU A 453 18.42 2.98 -11.84
C GLU A 453 19.75 3.53 -11.37
N MET A 454 19.91 4.84 -11.47
CA MET A 454 21.14 5.55 -11.14
C MET A 454 20.83 6.88 -10.49
N ALA A 455 21.56 7.20 -9.44
CA ALA A 455 21.52 8.52 -8.81
C ALA A 455 22.91 8.94 -8.32
N GLY A 456 23.05 10.24 -8.08
CA GLY A 456 24.23 10.75 -7.40
C GLY A 456 24.38 12.26 -7.54
N GLY A 457 25.47 12.77 -6.96
CA GLY A 457 25.82 14.18 -7.03
C GLY A 457 26.24 14.62 -8.42
N ILE A 458 25.94 15.87 -8.75
CA ILE A 458 26.43 16.55 -9.96
C ILE A 458 26.85 17.98 -9.59
N ARG A 459 27.94 18.46 -10.19
CA ARG A 459 28.46 19.80 -9.92
C ARG A 459 29.17 20.43 -11.10
N SER A 460 29.24 21.75 -11.11
CA SER A 460 30.11 22.50 -11.99
C SER A 460 31.07 23.36 -11.17
N THR A 461 32.21 23.71 -11.76
CA THR A 461 33.19 24.59 -11.11
C THR A 461 33.52 25.78 -11.99
N ARG A 462 33.86 26.90 -11.35
CA ARG A 462 34.32 28.11 -12.01
C ARG A 462 35.60 28.62 -11.38
N VAL A 463 36.32 29.46 -12.11
CA VAL A 463 37.47 30.17 -11.57
C VAL A 463 37.00 31.51 -11.01
N ASP A 464 37.25 31.76 -9.72
CA ASP A 464 36.89 33.02 -9.06
C ASP A 464 37.85 34.18 -9.43
N GLU A 465 37.58 35.39 -8.93
CA GLU A 465 38.41 36.57 -9.18
C GLU A 465 39.87 36.43 -8.69
N ASN A 466 40.14 35.48 -7.78
CA ASN A 466 41.47 35.20 -7.23
C ASN A 466 42.21 34.10 -8.00
N GLY A 467 41.58 33.48 -9.00
CA GLY A 467 42.13 32.36 -9.74
C GLY A 467 41.96 31.00 -9.03
N GLU A 468 41.10 30.92 -8.01
CA GLU A 468 40.76 29.70 -7.30
C GLU A 468 39.59 29.00 -8.00
N VAL A 469 39.66 27.67 -8.12
CA VAL A 469 38.54 26.86 -8.62
C VAL A 469 37.54 26.70 -7.47
N VAL A 470 36.35 27.22 -7.66
CA VAL A 470 35.25 27.17 -6.70
C VAL A 470 34.05 26.46 -7.33
N GLU A 471 33.26 25.80 -6.51
CA GLU A 471 31.98 25.25 -6.94
C GLU A 471 31.05 26.38 -7.41
N TYR A 472 30.35 26.14 -8.52
CA TYR A 472 29.40 27.09 -9.09
C TYR A 472 27.98 26.55 -8.96
N GLU A 473 27.74 25.37 -9.48
CA GLU A 473 26.47 24.65 -9.38
C GLU A 473 26.69 23.33 -8.66
N ALA A 474 25.69 22.92 -7.88
CA ALA A 474 25.64 21.61 -7.24
C ALA A 474 24.21 21.11 -7.19
N GLY A 475 24.05 19.80 -7.20
CA GLY A 475 22.76 19.14 -7.05
C GLY A 475 22.89 17.66 -7.35
N ASN A 476 21.83 17.07 -7.91
CA ASN A 476 21.75 15.63 -8.16
C ASN A 476 21.38 15.32 -9.61
N TYR A 477 21.77 14.13 -10.06
CA TYR A 477 21.21 13.49 -11.23
C TYR A 477 20.45 12.23 -10.81
N TYR A 478 19.43 11.89 -11.60
CA TYR A 478 18.64 10.66 -11.47
C TYR A 478 18.42 10.10 -12.86
N ALA A 479 18.62 8.81 -13.07
CA ALA A 479 18.55 8.21 -14.38
C ALA A 479 18.15 6.74 -14.31
N ILE A 480 17.72 6.19 -15.44
CA ILE A 480 17.38 4.78 -15.58
C ILE A 480 17.77 4.27 -16.97
N MET A 481 18.34 3.07 -17.00
CA MET A 481 18.70 2.35 -18.23
C MET A 481 17.52 1.55 -18.77
N ALA A 482 17.46 1.43 -20.09
CA ALA A 482 16.45 0.66 -20.79
C ALA A 482 17.05 -0.27 -21.86
N GLY A 483 16.28 -1.31 -22.17
CA GLY A 483 16.52 -2.20 -23.31
C GLY A 483 17.38 -3.43 -23.00
N ASP A 484 17.26 -4.43 -23.88
CA ASP A 484 17.88 -5.76 -23.76
C ASP A 484 19.43 -5.75 -23.76
N ASN A 485 20.07 -4.60 -23.97
CA ASN A 485 21.54 -4.49 -23.92
C ASN A 485 22.00 -3.25 -23.16
N ALA A 486 21.11 -2.64 -22.38
CA ALA A 486 21.28 -1.31 -21.81
C ALA A 486 21.80 -0.35 -22.89
N ASP A 487 21.03 -0.15 -23.95
CA ASP A 487 21.41 0.66 -25.12
C ASP A 487 20.94 2.12 -25.03
N GLU A 488 20.17 2.43 -23.99
CA GLU A 488 19.55 3.73 -23.77
C GLU A 488 19.49 4.09 -22.29
N ILE A 489 19.65 5.38 -21.98
CA ILE A 489 19.49 5.94 -20.64
C ILE A 489 18.64 7.20 -20.74
N VAL A 490 17.59 7.29 -19.92
CA VAL A 490 16.89 8.55 -19.66
C VAL A 490 17.30 9.07 -18.29
N GLY A 491 17.40 10.39 -18.13
CA GLY A 491 17.65 10.96 -16.81
C GLY A 491 17.25 12.42 -16.68
N ILE A 492 17.23 12.85 -15.43
CA ILE A 492 16.96 14.19 -14.96
C ILE A 492 18.18 14.69 -14.18
N VAL A 493 18.47 15.98 -14.31
CA VAL A 493 19.46 16.72 -13.54
C VAL A 493 18.75 17.87 -12.85
N VAL A 494 19.00 18.04 -11.56
CA VAL A 494 18.55 19.21 -10.79
C VAL A 494 19.77 19.86 -10.15
N VAL A 495 20.07 21.10 -10.52
CA VAL A 495 21.18 21.86 -9.94
C VAL A 495 20.77 23.23 -9.48
N GLU A 496 21.38 23.68 -8.38
CA GLU A 496 21.17 24.99 -7.81
C GLU A 496 22.46 25.80 -7.79
N SER A 497 22.33 27.11 -7.91
CA SER A 497 23.46 28.04 -7.82
C SER A 497 23.01 29.46 -7.51
N ALA A 498 23.92 30.28 -7.00
CA ALA A 498 23.75 31.72 -7.00
C ALA A 498 24.01 32.25 -8.41
N ASP A 499 23.05 32.96 -9.00
CA ASP A 499 23.22 33.48 -10.35
C ASP A 499 24.24 34.64 -10.34
N PRO A 500 25.36 34.54 -11.06
CA PRO A 500 26.43 35.54 -10.95
C PRO A 500 26.05 36.89 -11.58
N ARG A 501 24.95 36.94 -12.34
CA ARG A 501 24.47 38.17 -13.00
C ARG A 501 23.66 39.06 -12.06
N PHE A 502 23.09 38.49 -11.00
CA PHE A 502 22.14 39.17 -10.14
C PHE A 502 22.46 38.96 -8.66
N ASP A 503 22.55 40.05 -7.91
CA ASP A 503 22.81 39.99 -6.47
C ASP A 503 21.60 39.43 -5.72
N GLY A 504 21.81 38.37 -4.94
CA GLY A 504 20.77 37.73 -4.13
C GLY A 504 19.74 36.89 -4.91
N VAL A 505 20.02 36.56 -6.17
CA VAL A 505 19.18 35.66 -6.97
C VAL A 505 19.76 34.26 -6.95
N THR A 506 18.90 33.29 -6.67
CA THR A 506 19.22 31.88 -6.75
C THR A 506 18.56 31.29 -7.99
N ALA A 507 19.28 30.42 -8.69
CA ALA A 507 18.80 29.75 -9.88
C ALA A 507 18.73 28.24 -9.62
N GLN A 508 17.65 27.62 -10.07
CA GLN A 508 17.49 26.17 -10.14
C GLN A 508 17.33 25.78 -11.59
N GLU A 509 18.19 24.89 -12.08
CA GLU A 509 18.08 24.28 -13.39
C GLU A 509 17.57 22.85 -13.23
N THR A 510 16.52 22.52 -13.96
CA THR A 510 16.02 21.16 -14.11
C THR A 510 16.08 20.81 -15.57
N GLY A 511 16.94 19.84 -15.90
CA GLY A 511 17.08 19.36 -17.27
C GLY A 511 16.95 17.86 -17.36
N GLY A 512 16.71 17.39 -18.57
CA GLY A 512 16.57 15.98 -18.88
C GLY A 512 17.37 15.63 -20.12
N PHE A 513 17.73 14.37 -20.21
CA PHE A 513 18.49 13.82 -21.34
C PHE A 513 17.96 12.43 -21.69
N ILE A 514 18.11 12.07 -22.96
CA ILE A 514 18.02 10.67 -23.41
C ILE A 514 19.28 10.42 -24.22
N VAL A 515 20.11 9.50 -23.74
CA VAL A 515 21.41 9.17 -24.33
C VAL A 515 21.42 7.74 -24.82
N TYR A 516 22.10 7.51 -25.94
CA TYR A 516 22.12 6.23 -26.64
C TYR A 516 23.56 5.74 -26.82
N ARG A 517 23.72 4.42 -26.88
CA ARG A 517 25.01 3.73 -26.98
C ARG A 517 25.69 3.79 -28.36
#